data_AF-A0A4Q0IB34-F1
#
_entry.id   AF-A0A4Q0IB34-F1
#
_cell.length_a   1.000
_cell.length_b   1.000
_cell.length_c   1.000
_cell.angle_alpha   90.00
_cell.angle_beta   90.00
_cell.angle_gamma   90.00
#
_symmetry.space_group_name_H-M   'P 1'
#
loop_
_entity.id
_entity.type
_entity.pdbx_description
1 polymer ?
#
loop_
_entity_poly.entity_id
_entity_poly.type
_entity_poly.pdbx_seq_one_letter_code
_entity_poly.pdbx_strand_id
1 'polypeptide(L)'
;MQIYTILVCFKARFHTMDLFFISIRGNSMKRKILATFIVMSIVFSQFLCLGELSLGGYSNVYAWSQPAVGDVNADGVINSTDYTLMKRYVLHIINDFPADDDMWVGDVNGDNAINSTDYNYVKRYLLRIIDEFPKKSYNPTPTPTHTFRPTPTPTQASSTPTPTPTMMPTPTKSNTGNSQDGYFPAGTSKSELISKASTLKVSEIKAIIKQQVDEHWDVIRNVCGFKSKESAYAFFFGMATRESTFRAATETGSKASHAFGPLQTAETAYANADPNYMPELNVPEMFQYDFTDYNFYDVGISTHMGIRHFLHFARLAQEKYSGKDIARHALMGFNTGWIDGSDEAWIVRYADETAALGAWYLKNNHMSDDEFTWDTDPRVDRSNPWGIYY
;
A
#
# COMPACT_ATOMS: atom_id res chain seq x y z
N MET A 1 16.16 53.79 -36.92
CA MET A 1 15.39 53.60 -38.17
C MET A 1 14.17 52.77 -37.82
N GLN A 2 12.99 53.39 -37.71
CA GLN A 2 11.98 53.50 -38.77
C GLN A 2 11.51 52.13 -39.28
N ILE A 3 10.28 51.73 -38.91
CA ILE A 3 9.07 51.70 -39.77
C ILE A 3 9.17 50.62 -40.85
N TYR A 4 8.36 49.57 -40.74
CA TYR A 4 7.58 49.06 -41.89
C TYR A 4 6.22 48.53 -41.41
N THR A 5 5.29 49.47 -41.44
CA THR A 5 3.85 49.39 -41.32
C THR A 5 3.25 48.73 -42.57
N ILE A 6 2.38 47.74 -42.35
CA ILE A 6 1.08 47.51 -43.03
C ILE A 6 1.03 47.81 -44.53
N LEU A 7 0.87 46.78 -45.38
CA LEU A 7 -0.21 46.68 -46.38
C LEU A 7 -0.11 45.37 -47.19
N VAL A 8 -1.25 45.00 -47.83
CA VAL A 8 -1.45 43.98 -48.88
C VAL A 8 -1.77 42.59 -48.30
N CYS A 9 -3.02 42.13 -48.18
CA CYS A 9 -4.08 42.08 -49.20
C CYS A 9 -5.48 42.39 -48.62
N PHE A 10 -6.03 43.56 -48.95
CA PHE A 10 -7.47 43.82 -48.93
C PHE A 10 -7.92 43.88 -50.39
N LYS A 11 -8.33 42.75 -50.98
CA LYS A 11 -9.03 42.75 -52.26
C LYS A 11 -9.89 41.49 -52.41
N ALA A 12 -11.13 41.73 -52.85
CA ALA A 12 -12.30 40.85 -52.89
C ALA A 12 -12.93 40.66 -51.49
N ARG A 13 -14.12 41.18 -51.19
CA ARG A 13 -15.35 41.04 -51.98
C ARG A 13 -16.43 42.01 -51.46
N PHE A 14 -16.46 43.24 -51.95
CA PHE A 14 -17.63 44.12 -51.82
C PHE A 14 -18.38 44.13 -53.16
N HIS A 15 -19.41 43.30 -53.24
CA HIS A 15 -20.51 43.26 -54.22
C HIS A 15 -21.35 42.09 -53.69
N THR A 16 -22.54 42.24 -53.11
CA THR A 16 -23.67 43.11 -53.41
C THR A 16 -24.53 43.15 -52.14
N MET A 17 -24.65 44.30 -51.48
CA MET A 17 -25.63 44.55 -50.42
C MET A 17 -26.78 45.36 -51.01
N ASP A 18 -27.42 44.80 -52.03
CA ASP A 18 -28.70 45.26 -52.52
C ASP A 18 -29.63 44.06 -52.64
N LEU A 19 -30.87 44.26 -52.16
CA LEU A 19 -32.01 43.34 -52.14
C LEU A 19 -32.02 42.34 -50.98
N PHE A 20 -32.67 42.72 -49.87
CA PHE A 20 -33.87 42.02 -49.38
C PHE A 20 -34.58 42.90 -48.33
N PHE A 21 -35.02 44.10 -48.74
CA PHE A 21 -36.07 44.82 -48.01
C PHE A 21 -37.41 44.14 -48.33
N ILE A 22 -37.81 43.14 -47.54
CA ILE A 22 -39.23 42.77 -47.46
C ILE A 22 -39.88 43.73 -46.46
N SER A 23 -40.62 44.69 -47.00
CA SER A 23 -41.64 45.44 -46.28
C SER A 23 -42.70 44.49 -45.75
N ILE A 24 -42.73 44.23 -44.44
CA ILE A 24 -43.87 43.55 -43.79
C ILE A 24 -44.71 44.61 -43.08
N ARG A 25 -45.59 45.33 -43.80
CA ARG A 25 -46.75 46.02 -43.23
C ARG A 25 -47.85 44.99 -42.94
N GLY A 26 -48.14 44.70 -41.66
CA GLY A 26 -49.35 43.96 -41.28
C GLY A 26 -49.23 42.92 -40.14
N ASN A 27 -50.18 43.03 -39.20
CA ASN A 27 -50.58 42.16 -38.07
C ASN A 27 -49.58 41.86 -36.92
N SER A 28 -49.99 42.29 -35.72
CA SER A 28 -49.18 42.46 -34.49
C SER A 28 -48.49 41.19 -33.99
N MET A 29 -49.12 40.03 -34.11
CA MET A 29 -48.61 38.80 -33.49
C MET A 29 -47.53 38.11 -34.33
N LYS A 30 -47.69 38.07 -35.68
CA LYS A 30 -46.69 37.47 -36.58
C LYS A 30 -45.41 38.30 -36.65
N ARG A 31 -45.52 39.63 -36.51
CA ARG A 31 -44.37 40.54 -36.37
C ARG A 31 -43.63 40.33 -35.05
N LYS A 32 -44.35 40.13 -33.94
CA LYS A 32 -43.72 39.80 -32.65
C LYS A 32 -42.98 38.49 -32.78
N ILE A 33 -43.62 37.42 -33.27
CA ILE A 33 -42.98 36.11 -33.44
C ILE A 33 -41.77 36.19 -34.36
N LEU A 34 -41.87 36.83 -35.53
CA LEU A 34 -40.74 36.98 -36.45
C LEU A 34 -39.62 37.85 -35.86
N ALA A 35 -39.95 38.94 -35.17
CA ALA A 35 -38.96 39.75 -34.46
C ALA A 35 -38.31 38.95 -33.33
N THR A 36 -39.05 38.12 -32.59
CA THR A 36 -38.49 37.24 -31.56
C THR A 36 -37.59 36.18 -32.17
N PHE A 37 -37.94 35.61 -33.33
CA PHE A 37 -37.09 34.65 -34.04
C PHE A 37 -35.82 35.30 -34.60
N ILE A 38 -35.90 36.52 -35.12
CA ILE A 38 -34.73 37.28 -35.59
C ILE A 38 -33.84 37.67 -34.41
N VAL A 39 -34.41 38.16 -33.30
CA VAL A 39 -33.66 38.48 -32.09
C VAL A 39 -33.05 37.23 -31.47
N MET A 40 -33.78 36.11 -31.40
CA MET A 40 -33.22 34.83 -30.96
C MET A 40 -32.15 34.31 -31.91
N SER A 41 -32.27 34.51 -33.22
CA SER A 41 -31.23 34.12 -34.19
C SER A 41 -29.99 35.02 -34.10
N ILE A 42 -30.14 36.30 -33.77
CA ILE A 42 -29.04 37.23 -33.50
C ILE A 42 -28.38 36.90 -32.15
N VAL A 43 -29.16 36.58 -31.13
CA VAL A 43 -28.63 36.15 -29.81
C VAL A 43 -27.97 34.78 -29.93
N PHE A 44 -28.51 33.85 -30.72
CA PHE A 44 -27.93 32.54 -30.99
C PHE A 44 -26.68 32.66 -31.87
N SER A 45 -26.64 33.57 -32.85
CA SER A 45 -25.43 33.86 -33.62
C SER A 45 -24.37 34.57 -32.79
N GLN A 46 -24.76 35.41 -31.83
CA GLN A 46 -23.84 35.97 -30.83
C GLN A 46 -23.37 34.94 -29.80
N PHE A 47 -24.19 33.94 -29.45
CA PHE A 47 -23.78 32.83 -28.60
C PHE A 47 -22.82 31.87 -29.34
N LEU A 48 -22.99 31.72 -30.66
CA LEU A 48 -22.03 31.02 -31.53
C LEU A 48 -20.76 31.85 -31.81
N CYS A 49 -20.84 33.18 -31.78
CA CYS A 49 -19.71 34.08 -32.06
C CYS A 49 -18.93 34.50 -30.79
N LEU A 50 -19.51 34.36 -29.59
CA LEU A 50 -18.80 34.47 -28.31
C LEU A 50 -17.96 33.22 -27.99
N GLY A 51 -18.07 32.16 -28.80
CA GLY A 51 -17.11 31.05 -28.80
C GLY A 51 -15.74 31.40 -29.39
N GLU A 52 -15.60 32.51 -30.10
CA GLU A 52 -14.37 32.81 -30.86
C GLU A 52 -13.68 34.15 -30.53
N LEU A 53 -14.13 34.89 -29.50
CA LEU A 53 -13.53 36.18 -29.13
C LEU A 53 -13.19 36.30 -27.65
N SER A 54 -12.38 35.36 -27.17
CA SER A 54 -11.26 35.59 -26.23
C SER A 54 -10.62 34.26 -25.82
N LEU A 55 -10.01 33.53 -26.75
CA LEU A 55 -9.10 32.43 -26.41
C LEU A 55 -7.86 32.40 -27.34
N GLY A 56 -7.34 33.58 -27.71
CA GLY A 56 -6.04 33.76 -28.37
C GLY A 56 -4.82 33.43 -27.49
N GLY A 57 -5.00 32.52 -26.54
CA GLY A 57 -4.02 31.97 -25.61
C GLY A 57 -4.41 30.58 -25.08
N TYR A 58 -5.41 29.91 -25.68
CA TYR A 58 -5.84 28.56 -25.28
C TYR A 58 -5.95 27.66 -26.50
N SER A 59 -4.82 27.38 -27.14
CA SER A 59 -4.70 26.28 -28.10
C SER A 59 -3.98 25.14 -27.40
N ASN A 60 -4.74 24.27 -26.70
CA ASN A 60 -4.37 22.88 -26.34
C ASN A 60 -5.46 22.19 -25.50
N VAL A 61 -6.73 22.21 -25.94
CA VAL A 61 -7.76 21.34 -25.35
C VAL A 61 -8.56 20.76 -26.50
N TYR A 62 -8.85 19.46 -26.45
CA TYR A 62 -9.38 18.59 -27.52
C TYR A 62 -8.36 17.98 -28.49
N ALA A 63 -7.07 17.94 -28.13
CA ALA A 63 -6.42 16.64 -28.25
C ALA A 63 -7.12 15.74 -27.21
N TRP A 64 -7.68 14.60 -27.63
CA TRP A 64 -8.02 13.53 -26.68
C TRP A 64 -6.69 13.02 -26.13
N SER A 65 -6.13 13.78 -25.18
CA SER A 65 -4.93 13.42 -24.46
C SER A 65 -5.34 12.23 -23.61
N GLN A 66 -5.10 11.03 -24.13
CA GLN A 66 -5.15 9.80 -23.34
C GLN A 66 -4.44 10.10 -22.01
N PRO A 67 -5.11 9.99 -20.86
CA PRO A 67 -4.52 10.29 -19.56
C PRO A 67 -3.23 9.51 -19.37
N ALA A 68 -2.27 10.05 -18.62
CA ALA A 68 -1.02 9.34 -18.40
C ALA A 68 -1.30 8.05 -17.60
N VAL A 69 -0.55 6.99 -17.88
CA VAL A 69 -0.58 5.78 -17.04
C VAL A 69 -0.22 6.19 -15.61
N GLY A 70 -1.04 5.83 -14.63
CA GLY A 70 -0.90 6.20 -13.22
C GLY A 70 -1.54 7.54 -12.80
N ASP A 71 -2.07 8.33 -13.73
CA ASP A 71 -2.87 9.54 -13.48
C ASP A 71 -4.36 9.15 -13.45
N VAL A 72 -4.81 8.65 -12.29
CA VAL A 72 -6.12 8.01 -12.15
C VAL A 72 -7.25 9.01 -11.96
N ASN A 73 -6.95 10.29 -11.67
CA ASN A 73 -7.96 11.34 -11.65
C ASN A 73 -7.96 12.22 -12.92
N ALA A 74 -7.09 11.93 -13.89
CA ALA A 74 -6.91 12.66 -15.14
C ALA A 74 -6.65 14.17 -14.95
N ASP A 75 -5.96 14.54 -13.87
CA ASP A 75 -5.60 15.93 -13.60
C ASP A 75 -4.31 16.37 -14.32
N GLY A 76 -3.65 15.44 -15.01
CA GLY A 76 -2.44 15.64 -15.80
C GLY A 76 -1.15 15.46 -15.00
N VAL A 77 -1.20 15.13 -13.70
CA VAL A 77 -0.04 15.02 -12.83
C VAL A 77 -0.14 13.83 -11.88
N ILE A 78 0.72 12.82 -12.09
CA ILE A 78 0.83 11.67 -11.18
C ILE A 78 1.40 12.11 -9.82
N ASN A 79 0.56 12.14 -8.78
CA ASN A 79 0.93 12.60 -7.44
C ASN A 79 0.28 11.78 -6.30
N SER A 80 0.38 12.25 -5.06
CA SER A 80 -0.16 11.56 -3.87
C SER A 80 -1.68 11.36 -3.91
N THR A 81 -2.40 12.16 -4.71
CA THR A 81 -3.84 12.02 -4.92
C THR A 81 -4.15 10.73 -5.68
N ASP A 82 -3.42 10.46 -6.77
CA ASP A 82 -3.55 9.22 -7.55
C ASP A 82 -3.25 7.99 -6.72
N TYR A 83 -2.17 8.06 -5.93
CA TYR A 83 -1.80 7.01 -5.00
C TYR A 83 -2.91 6.73 -3.97
N THR A 84 -3.56 7.77 -3.46
CA THR A 84 -4.68 7.63 -2.52
C THR A 84 -5.90 7.02 -3.18
N LEU A 85 -6.23 7.44 -4.41
CA LEU A 85 -7.35 6.88 -5.18
C LEU A 85 -7.09 5.41 -5.51
N MET A 86 -5.87 5.07 -5.95
CA MET A 86 -5.44 3.71 -6.22
C MET A 86 -5.59 2.81 -4.98
N LYS A 87 -5.18 3.31 -3.80
CA LYS A 87 -5.40 2.61 -2.52
C LYS A 87 -6.88 2.32 -2.27
N ARG A 88 -7.74 3.32 -2.49
CA ARG A 88 -9.19 3.20 -2.27
C ARG A 88 -9.82 2.23 -3.25
N TYR A 89 -9.33 2.17 -4.48
CA TYR A 89 -9.80 1.24 -5.51
C TYR A 89 -9.44 -0.21 -5.17
N VAL A 90 -8.18 -0.47 -4.80
CA VAL A 90 -7.72 -1.81 -4.40
C VAL A 90 -8.41 -2.31 -3.13
N LEU A 91 -8.80 -1.40 -2.23
CA LEU A 91 -9.59 -1.72 -1.04
C LEU A 91 -11.11 -1.80 -1.30
N HIS A 92 -11.56 -1.66 -2.54
CA HIS A 92 -12.97 -1.64 -2.94
C HIS A 92 -13.81 -0.58 -2.20
N ILE A 93 -13.17 0.51 -1.76
CA ILE A 93 -13.85 1.69 -1.19
C ILE A 93 -14.49 2.53 -2.31
N ILE A 94 -13.83 2.54 -3.47
CA ILE A 94 -14.38 3.03 -4.74
C ILE A 94 -14.27 1.87 -5.74
N ASN A 95 -15.19 1.83 -6.70
CA ASN A 95 -15.22 0.80 -7.75
C ASN A 95 -14.90 1.36 -9.14
N ASP A 96 -14.63 2.66 -9.22
CA ASP A 96 -14.44 3.44 -10.46
C ASP A 96 -13.51 4.62 -10.13
N PHE A 97 -12.58 4.95 -11.02
CA PHE A 97 -11.75 6.14 -10.87
C PHE A 97 -12.44 7.37 -11.47
N PRO A 98 -11.97 8.59 -11.13
CA PRO A 98 -12.45 9.79 -11.82
C PRO A 98 -12.04 9.88 -13.30
N ALA A 99 -11.01 9.16 -13.74
CA ALA A 99 -10.63 9.06 -15.15
C ALA A 99 -11.54 8.10 -15.94
N ASP A 100 -11.74 8.37 -17.23
CA ASP A 100 -12.71 7.63 -18.07
C ASP A 100 -12.39 6.15 -18.30
N ASP A 101 -11.11 5.76 -18.29
CA ASP A 101 -10.65 4.38 -18.53
C ASP A 101 -9.78 3.89 -17.37
N ASP A 102 -10.44 3.30 -16.38
CA ASP A 102 -9.82 2.68 -15.20
C ASP A 102 -8.66 1.77 -15.54
N MET A 103 -8.82 0.89 -16.54
CA MET A 103 -7.81 -0.09 -16.90
C MET A 103 -6.63 0.57 -17.61
N TRP A 104 -6.86 1.64 -18.36
CA TRP A 104 -5.78 2.40 -18.97
C TRP A 104 -4.91 3.10 -17.92
N VAL A 105 -5.52 3.81 -16.97
CA VAL A 105 -4.78 4.60 -15.97
C VAL A 105 -4.31 3.78 -14.78
N GLY A 106 -5.06 2.75 -14.42
CA GLY A 106 -4.91 2.05 -13.14
C GLY A 106 -4.12 0.75 -13.19
N ASP A 107 -4.14 0.03 -14.31
CA ASP A 107 -3.19 -1.07 -14.54
C ASP A 107 -1.91 -0.43 -15.08
N VAL A 108 -0.94 -0.14 -14.20
CA VAL A 108 0.30 0.56 -14.56
C VAL A 108 1.44 -0.41 -14.87
N ASN A 109 1.25 -1.71 -14.61
CA ASN A 109 2.23 -2.74 -14.92
C ASN A 109 1.93 -3.49 -16.24
N GLY A 110 0.72 -3.34 -16.78
CA GLY A 110 0.25 -3.92 -18.03
C GLY A 110 -0.21 -5.38 -17.93
N ASP A 111 -0.57 -5.87 -16.74
CA ASP A 111 -1.01 -7.25 -16.51
C ASP A 111 -2.53 -7.47 -16.68
N ASN A 112 -3.26 -6.41 -17.05
CA ASN A 112 -4.72 -6.34 -17.20
C ASN A 112 -5.51 -6.52 -15.88
N ALA A 113 -4.91 -6.26 -14.72
CA ALA A 113 -5.61 -6.26 -13.45
C ALA A 113 -5.18 -5.10 -12.56
N ILE A 114 -6.12 -4.25 -12.16
CA ILE A 114 -5.85 -3.15 -11.22
C ILE A 114 -5.81 -3.70 -9.80
N ASN A 115 -4.61 -3.86 -9.23
CA ASN A 115 -4.46 -4.46 -7.90
C ASN A 115 -3.35 -3.80 -7.07
N SER A 116 -2.99 -4.43 -5.94
CA SER A 116 -1.96 -3.94 -5.03
C SER A 116 -0.58 -3.80 -5.69
N THR A 117 -0.34 -4.47 -6.81
CA THR A 117 0.87 -4.35 -7.62
C THR A 117 0.95 -2.97 -8.27
N ASP A 118 -0.14 -2.49 -8.88
CA ASP A 118 -0.20 -1.17 -9.52
C ASP A 118 -0.07 -0.04 -8.52
N TYR A 119 -0.77 -0.16 -7.40
CA TYR A 119 -0.62 0.72 -6.24
C TYR A 119 0.84 0.86 -5.80
N ASN A 120 1.57 -0.25 -5.74
CA ASN A 120 2.99 -0.25 -5.39
C ASN A 120 3.87 0.39 -6.47
N TYR A 121 3.53 0.24 -7.75
CA TYR A 121 4.24 0.95 -8.81
C TYR A 121 4.02 2.46 -8.71
N VAL A 122 2.80 2.93 -8.48
CA VAL A 122 2.51 4.37 -8.25
C VAL A 122 3.34 4.88 -7.06
N LYS A 123 3.42 4.11 -5.95
CA LYS A 123 4.30 4.43 -4.81
C LYS A 123 5.76 4.62 -5.22
N ARG A 124 6.30 3.68 -6.00
CA ARG A 124 7.70 3.70 -6.45
C ARG A 124 7.97 4.89 -7.37
N TYR A 125 7.02 5.25 -8.22
CA TYR A 125 7.11 6.41 -9.11
C TYR A 125 7.15 7.72 -8.34
N LEU A 126 6.26 7.91 -7.34
CA LEU A 126 6.27 9.12 -6.50
C LEU A 126 7.55 9.28 -5.68
N LEU A 127 8.16 8.15 -5.28
CA LEU A 127 9.43 8.12 -4.57
C LEU A 127 10.65 8.24 -5.49
N ARG A 128 10.45 8.38 -6.82
CA ARG A 128 11.51 8.41 -7.85
C ARG A 128 12.43 7.19 -7.82
N ILE A 129 11.90 6.05 -7.39
CA ILE A 129 12.60 4.75 -7.45
C ILE A 129 12.55 4.21 -8.88
N ILE A 130 11.44 4.49 -9.58
CA ILE A 130 11.29 4.27 -11.01
C ILE A 130 10.97 5.62 -11.65
N ASP A 131 11.56 5.88 -12.81
CA ASP A 131 11.30 7.10 -13.59
C ASP A 131 10.10 6.93 -14.54
N GLU A 132 9.68 5.69 -14.78
CA GLU A 132 8.55 5.34 -15.65
C GLU A 132 7.85 4.05 -15.18
N PHE A 133 6.58 3.90 -15.55
CA PHE A 133 5.82 2.68 -15.23
C PHE A 133 6.17 1.52 -16.19
N PRO A 134 6.09 0.26 -15.73
CA PRO A 134 6.39 -0.91 -16.57
C PRO A 134 5.47 -1.07 -17.78
N LYS A 135 4.21 -0.60 -17.68
CA LYS A 135 3.29 -0.58 -18.81
C LYS A 135 3.84 0.33 -19.90
N LYS A 136 4.22 -0.29 -21.01
CA LYS A 136 4.62 0.42 -22.22
C LYS A 136 3.41 1.15 -22.76
N SER A 137 3.47 2.49 -22.81
CA SER A 137 2.50 3.27 -23.56
C SER A 137 2.55 2.79 -25.02
N TYR A 138 1.42 2.29 -25.54
CA TYR A 138 1.30 2.03 -26.96
C TYR A 138 1.27 3.37 -27.68
N ASN A 139 2.45 3.85 -28.09
CA ASN A 139 2.59 4.84 -29.13
C ASN A 139 2.84 4.05 -30.43
N PRO A 140 1.94 4.06 -31.44
CA PRO A 140 2.10 3.20 -32.61
C PRO A 140 3.28 3.71 -33.44
N THR A 141 4.42 3.02 -33.36
CA THR A 141 5.53 3.16 -34.31
C THR A 141 6.14 1.78 -34.55
N PRO A 142 6.28 1.32 -35.82
CA PRO A 142 6.40 -0.10 -36.13
C PRO A 142 7.77 -0.70 -35.77
N THR A 143 7.69 -1.80 -35.02
CA THR A 143 8.50 -3.03 -34.90
C THR A 143 9.79 -3.17 -35.76
N PRO A 144 10.83 -3.80 -35.18
CA PRO A 144 11.28 -5.07 -35.76
C PRO A 144 11.17 -6.24 -34.78
N THR A 145 10.66 -7.35 -35.31
CA THR A 145 10.34 -8.61 -34.66
C THR A 145 11.62 -9.39 -34.39
N HIS A 146 11.85 -9.79 -33.14
CA HIS A 146 12.80 -10.85 -32.82
C HIS A 146 12.06 -12.08 -32.29
N THR A 147 12.07 -13.11 -33.14
CA THR A 147 11.52 -14.45 -32.96
C THR A 147 12.30 -15.18 -31.87
N PHE A 148 11.64 -15.65 -30.81
CA PHE A 148 12.28 -16.53 -29.82
C PHE A 148 12.48 -17.93 -30.40
N ARG A 149 13.74 -18.40 -30.38
CA ARG A 149 14.17 -19.77 -30.68
C ARG A 149 14.32 -20.55 -29.37
N PRO A 150 13.84 -21.80 -29.24
CA PRO A 150 14.06 -22.60 -28.04
C PRO A 150 15.42 -23.32 -28.11
N THR A 151 16.23 -23.28 -27.04
CA THR A 151 17.40 -24.18 -26.86
C THR A 151 17.80 -24.29 -25.37
N PRO A 152 18.57 -25.29 -24.92
CA PRO A 152 18.09 -26.57 -24.39
C PRO A 152 18.55 -26.84 -22.93
N THR A 153 18.10 -27.97 -22.37
CA THR A 153 18.53 -28.60 -21.12
C THR A 153 20.05 -28.80 -21.01
N PRO A 154 20.69 -28.56 -19.84
CA PRO A 154 22.06 -29.01 -19.58
C PRO A 154 22.13 -30.22 -18.62
N THR A 155 22.95 -31.19 -19.04
CA THR A 155 23.43 -32.38 -18.30
C THR A 155 24.62 -32.02 -17.38
N GLN A 156 24.75 -32.75 -16.27
CA GLN A 156 25.80 -32.66 -15.23
C GLN A 156 27.25 -32.84 -15.73
N ALA A 157 28.21 -32.15 -15.10
CA ALA A 157 29.55 -32.68 -14.77
C ALA A 157 30.32 -31.82 -13.72
N SER A 158 30.62 -32.46 -12.58
CA SER A 158 31.78 -32.45 -11.64
C SER A 158 32.77 -31.26 -11.46
N SER A 159 32.82 -30.80 -10.19
CA SER A 159 33.95 -30.51 -9.26
C SER A 159 35.22 -29.71 -9.65
N THR A 160 35.53 -28.63 -8.89
CA THR A 160 36.74 -28.42 -8.00
C THR A 160 36.76 -26.96 -7.45
N PRO A 161 37.27 -26.66 -6.24
CA PRO A 161 36.79 -25.56 -5.38
C PRO A 161 37.73 -24.34 -5.26
N THR A 162 37.22 -23.19 -4.81
CA THR A 162 38.00 -22.05 -4.27
C THR A 162 37.08 -21.14 -3.40
N PRO A 163 37.61 -20.35 -2.44
CA PRO A 163 37.56 -20.60 -1.02
C PRO A 163 36.48 -19.81 -0.26
N THR A 164 36.09 -20.40 0.86
CA THR A 164 35.27 -19.91 1.97
C THR A 164 35.69 -18.52 2.50
N PRO A 165 34.73 -17.58 2.70
CA PRO A 165 34.83 -16.60 3.77
C PRO A 165 34.30 -17.21 5.07
N THR A 166 35.15 -17.18 6.09
CA THR A 166 34.95 -17.70 7.44
C THR A 166 33.61 -17.26 8.04
N MET A 167 32.66 -18.20 8.17
CA MET A 167 31.48 -18.02 9.02
C MET A 167 31.92 -18.15 10.48
N MET A 168 31.66 -17.10 11.26
CA MET A 168 31.72 -17.15 12.72
C MET A 168 30.59 -18.07 13.22
N PRO A 169 30.83 -18.95 14.21
CA PRO A 169 29.87 -19.98 14.57
C PRO A 169 28.65 -19.39 15.29
N THR A 170 27.48 -19.49 14.67
CA THR A 170 26.18 -19.33 15.32
C THR A 170 25.95 -20.53 16.27
N PRO A 171 25.54 -20.33 17.53
CA PRO A 171 25.32 -21.42 18.46
C PRO A 171 24.23 -22.37 17.94
N THR A 172 24.62 -23.61 17.70
CA THR A 172 23.74 -24.73 17.38
C THR A 172 22.87 -25.07 18.59
N LYS A 173 21.55 -24.92 18.47
CA LYS A 173 20.63 -25.87 19.10
C LYS A 173 20.17 -26.86 18.03
N SER A 174 20.80 -28.02 18.04
CA SER A 174 20.30 -29.23 17.38
C SER A 174 19.22 -29.84 18.27
N ASN A 175 18.04 -30.13 17.72
CA ASN A 175 17.37 -31.41 17.92
C ASN A 175 16.19 -31.58 16.95
N THR A 176 16.32 -32.57 16.07
CA THR A 176 15.30 -33.55 15.69
C THR A 176 13.86 -33.33 16.20
N GLY A 177 12.90 -33.15 15.28
CA GLY A 177 11.57 -33.77 15.35
C GLY A 177 10.42 -33.03 16.04
N ASN A 178 10.65 -31.93 16.76
CA ASN A 178 9.60 -31.02 17.24
C ASN A 178 10.23 -29.63 17.41
N SER A 179 9.82 -28.63 16.62
CA SER A 179 10.12 -27.24 16.96
C SER A 179 9.48 -26.94 18.31
N GLN A 180 10.26 -26.55 19.32
CA GLN A 180 9.74 -26.27 20.67
C GLN A 180 8.65 -25.17 20.66
N ASP A 181 8.67 -24.30 19.65
CA ASP A 181 7.68 -23.23 19.45
C ASP A 181 6.42 -23.67 18.68
N GLY A 182 6.42 -24.87 18.09
CA GLY A 182 5.28 -25.39 17.31
C GLY A 182 4.10 -25.72 18.20
N TYR A 183 2.94 -25.12 17.93
CA TYR A 183 1.74 -25.31 18.75
C TYR A 183 0.93 -26.55 18.33
N PHE A 184 0.75 -26.73 17.02
CA PHE A 184 0.08 -27.90 16.47
C PHE A 184 1.09 -29.01 16.11
N PRO A 185 0.68 -30.28 16.06
CA PRO A 185 1.60 -31.37 15.73
C PRO A 185 2.32 -31.19 14.40
N ALA A 186 3.61 -31.53 14.35
CA ALA A 186 4.38 -31.52 13.10
C ALA A 186 3.70 -32.39 12.03
N GLY A 187 3.70 -31.92 10.78
CA GLY A 187 3.02 -32.59 9.65
C GLY A 187 1.52 -32.30 9.53
N THR A 188 0.94 -31.48 10.40
CA THR A 188 -0.43 -30.95 10.22
C THR A 188 -0.50 -30.18 8.89
N SER A 189 -1.52 -30.47 8.08
CA SER A 189 -1.68 -29.82 6.77
C SER A 189 -2.00 -28.32 6.90
N LYS A 190 -1.65 -27.51 5.90
CA LYS A 190 -1.97 -26.07 5.84
C LYS A 190 -3.45 -25.78 6.16
N SER A 191 -4.37 -26.49 5.52
CA SER A 191 -5.82 -26.28 5.74
C SER A 191 -6.25 -26.62 7.16
N GLU A 192 -5.66 -27.65 7.77
CA GLU A 192 -5.94 -28.04 9.15
C GLU A 192 -5.31 -27.06 10.15
N LEU A 193 -4.11 -26.55 9.89
CA LEU A 193 -3.48 -25.49 10.70
C LEU A 193 -4.35 -24.24 10.76
N ILE A 194 -4.79 -23.74 9.60
CA ILE A 194 -5.69 -22.58 9.51
C ILE A 194 -7.04 -22.88 10.20
N SER A 195 -7.61 -24.06 9.96
CA SER A 195 -8.88 -24.46 10.58
C SER A 195 -8.78 -24.55 12.10
N LYS A 196 -7.67 -25.07 12.67
CA LYS A 196 -7.49 -25.13 14.12
C LYS A 196 -7.22 -23.74 14.69
N ALA A 197 -6.40 -22.93 14.03
CA ALA A 197 -6.11 -21.56 14.44
C ALA A 197 -7.40 -20.71 14.52
N SER A 198 -8.36 -20.91 13.61
CA SER A 198 -9.63 -20.16 13.62
C SER A 198 -10.56 -20.53 14.79
N THR A 199 -10.33 -21.68 15.43
CA THR A 199 -11.12 -22.16 16.57
C THR A 199 -10.53 -21.81 17.93
N LEU A 200 -9.30 -21.28 17.96
CA LEU A 200 -8.66 -20.89 19.22
C LEU A 200 -9.41 -19.75 19.89
N LYS A 201 -9.59 -19.89 21.19
CA LYS A 201 -10.14 -18.83 22.03
C LYS A 201 -9.11 -17.73 22.23
N VAL A 202 -9.60 -16.54 22.56
CA VAL A 202 -8.75 -15.38 22.88
C VAL A 202 -7.78 -15.70 24.03
N SER A 203 -8.24 -16.40 25.08
CA SER A 203 -7.38 -16.82 26.20
C SER A 203 -6.25 -17.77 25.79
N GLU A 204 -6.49 -18.67 24.85
CA GLU A 204 -5.46 -19.58 24.30
C GLU A 204 -4.43 -18.80 23.50
N ILE A 205 -4.85 -17.84 22.67
CA ILE A 205 -3.95 -16.96 21.91
C ILE A 205 -3.12 -16.09 22.86
N LYS A 206 -3.74 -15.52 23.90
CA LYS A 206 -3.04 -14.80 24.97
C LYS A 206 -1.98 -15.68 25.65
N ALA A 207 -2.29 -16.96 25.89
CA ALA A 207 -1.35 -17.90 26.49
C ALA A 207 -0.14 -18.18 25.58
N ILE A 208 -0.36 -18.38 24.28
CA ILE A 208 0.72 -18.57 23.29
C ILE A 208 1.66 -17.36 23.28
N ILE A 209 1.09 -16.14 23.21
CA ILE A 209 1.87 -14.90 23.24
C ILE A 209 2.66 -14.77 24.55
N LYS A 210 2.04 -15.04 25.70
CA LYS A 210 2.72 -15.00 27.01
C LYS A 210 3.89 -15.97 27.08
N GLN A 211 3.70 -17.20 26.60
CA GLN A 211 4.77 -18.20 26.57
C GLN A 211 5.98 -17.69 25.78
N GLN A 212 5.74 -17.13 24.59
CA GLN A 212 6.82 -16.56 23.77
C GLN A 212 7.49 -15.37 24.44
N VAL A 213 6.74 -14.47 25.07
CA VAL A 213 7.32 -13.36 25.85
C VAL A 213 8.12 -13.88 27.05
N ASP A 214 7.68 -14.95 27.71
CA ASP A 214 8.38 -15.53 28.84
C ASP A 214 9.73 -16.12 28.48
N GLU A 215 9.77 -16.86 27.37
CA GLU A 215 10.97 -17.49 26.82
C GLU A 215 11.98 -16.45 26.30
N HIS A 216 11.49 -15.35 25.72
CA HIS A 216 12.32 -14.32 25.07
C HIS A 216 12.40 -13.01 25.85
N TRP A 217 12.05 -13.02 27.14
CA TRP A 217 11.92 -11.80 27.95
C TRP A 217 13.20 -10.96 27.99
N ASP A 218 14.36 -11.60 28.14
CA ASP A 218 15.61 -10.86 28.26
C ASP A 218 15.92 -10.06 26.99
N VAL A 219 15.74 -10.63 25.80
CA VAL A 219 15.95 -9.89 24.54
C VAL A 219 14.90 -8.81 24.34
N ILE A 220 13.63 -9.09 24.65
CA ILE A 220 12.54 -8.12 24.57
C ILE A 220 12.82 -6.91 25.48
N ARG A 221 13.18 -7.16 26.75
CA ARG A 221 13.52 -6.10 27.70
C ARG A 221 14.75 -5.31 27.26
N ASN A 222 15.80 -5.98 26.79
CA ASN A 222 17.05 -5.33 26.42
C ASN A 222 16.90 -4.43 25.18
N VAL A 223 16.07 -4.84 24.21
CA VAL A 223 15.83 -4.05 22.99
C VAL A 223 14.80 -2.96 23.25
N CYS A 224 13.66 -3.31 23.83
CA CYS A 224 12.52 -2.39 23.92
C CYS A 224 12.51 -1.56 25.21
N GLY A 225 13.15 -2.00 26.29
CA GLY A 225 13.16 -1.28 27.57
C GLY A 225 11.86 -1.36 28.37
N PHE A 226 10.99 -2.34 28.08
CA PHE A 226 9.73 -2.51 28.84
C PHE A 226 9.99 -2.78 30.32
N LYS A 227 9.19 -2.18 31.20
CA LYS A 227 9.40 -2.23 32.66
C LYS A 227 9.13 -3.58 33.31
N SER A 228 8.26 -4.40 32.72
CA SER A 228 7.93 -5.75 33.22
C SER A 228 7.41 -6.66 32.11
N LYS A 229 7.34 -7.96 32.41
CA LYS A 229 6.74 -8.97 31.52
C LYS A 229 5.26 -8.66 31.25
N GLU A 230 4.52 -8.20 32.26
CA GLU A 230 3.11 -7.81 32.10
C GLU A 230 2.92 -6.67 31.11
N SER A 231 3.82 -5.68 31.12
CA SER A 231 3.85 -4.63 30.09
C SER A 231 4.15 -5.20 28.71
N ALA A 232 5.08 -6.15 28.59
CA ALA A 232 5.37 -6.80 27.31
C ALA A 232 4.20 -7.68 26.81
N TYR A 233 3.56 -8.46 27.69
CA TYR A 233 2.35 -9.22 27.34
C TYR A 233 1.27 -8.28 26.80
N ALA A 234 1.02 -7.17 27.51
CA ALA A 234 0.05 -6.17 27.09
C ALA A 234 0.42 -5.56 25.73
N PHE A 235 1.70 -5.31 25.47
CA PHE A 235 2.17 -4.77 24.20
C PHE A 235 1.84 -5.71 23.03
N PHE A 236 2.20 -6.99 23.15
CA PHE A 236 1.92 -7.98 22.10
C PHE A 236 0.44 -8.36 22.00
N PHE A 237 -0.35 -8.21 23.08
CA PHE A 237 -1.81 -8.27 22.99
C PHE A 237 -2.36 -7.10 22.18
N GLY A 238 -1.80 -5.89 22.38
CA GLY A 238 -2.12 -4.73 21.55
C GLY A 238 -1.84 -4.98 20.07
N MET A 239 -0.70 -5.60 19.75
CA MET A 239 -0.39 -6.01 18.37
C MET A 239 -1.42 -7.02 17.85
N ALA A 240 -1.71 -8.08 18.62
CA ALA A 240 -2.70 -9.08 18.22
C ALA A 240 -4.09 -8.48 17.98
N THR A 241 -4.48 -7.49 18.78
CA THR A 241 -5.72 -6.74 18.58
C THR A 241 -5.67 -5.90 17.33
N ARG A 242 -4.59 -5.14 17.13
CA ARG A 242 -4.45 -4.21 16.01
C ARG A 242 -4.39 -4.94 14.67
N GLU A 243 -3.78 -6.11 14.64
CA GLU A 243 -3.47 -6.87 13.43
C GLU A 243 -4.57 -7.84 13.03
N SER A 244 -5.17 -8.53 14.00
CA SER A 244 -6.15 -9.59 13.70
C SER A 244 -7.45 -9.46 14.50
N THR A 245 -7.53 -8.53 15.45
CA THR A 245 -8.58 -8.53 16.50
C THR A 245 -8.61 -9.90 17.22
N PHE A 246 -7.44 -10.44 17.56
CA PHE A 246 -7.28 -11.79 18.13
C PHE A 246 -7.84 -12.94 17.26
N ARG A 247 -8.02 -12.76 15.95
CA ARG A 247 -8.40 -13.85 15.03
C ARG A 247 -7.14 -14.54 14.50
N ALA A 248 -6.68 -15.59 15.18
CA ALA A 248 -5.40 -16.24 14.89
C ALA A 248 -5.27 -16.89 13.50
N ALA A 249 -6.36 -17.06 12.74
CA ALA A 249 -6.32 -17.53 11.35
C ALA A 249 -6.41 -16.41 10.30
N THR A 250 -6.22 -15.15 10.72
CA THR A 250 -6.18 -14.03 9.76
C THR A 250 -5.01 -14.22 8.80
N GLU A 251 -5.30 -14.17 7.51
CA GLU A 251 -4.34 -14.26 6.42
C GLU A 251 -4.62 -13.09 5.47
N THR A 252 -3.60 -12.28 5.18
CA THR A 252 -3.75 -11.10 4.33
C THR A 252 -2.55 -10.91 3.41
N GLY A 253 -2.73 -10.10 2.37
CA GLY A 253 -1.64 -9.61 1.52
C GLY A 253 -1.06 -10.65 0.55
N SER A 254 0.08 -10.29 -0.05
CA SER A 254 0.77 -11.09 -1.07
C SER A 254 2.28 -10.80 -1.01
N LYS A 255 3.13 -11.82 -1.21
CA LYS A 255 4.60 -11.70 -1.21
C LYS A 255 5.10 -11.08 0.10
N ALA A 256 5.91 -10.02 0.05
CA ALA A 256 6.47 -9.38 1.24
C ALA A 256 5.42 -8.88 2.25
N SER A 257 4.17 -8.68 1.82
CA SER A 257 3.06 -8.31 2.70
C SER A 257 2.11 -9.47 2.99
N HIS A 258 2.39 -10.67 2.49
CA HIS A 258 1.63 -11.86 2.83
C HIS A 258 1.94 -12.22 4.29
N ALA A 259 0.89 -12.21 5.10
CA ALA A 259 1.01 -12.31 6.54
C ALA A 259 -0.05 -13.26 7.11
N PHE A 260 0.34 -14.00 8.15
CA PHE A 260 -0.54 -14.93 8.84
C PHE A 260 -0.44 -14.77 10.36
N GLY A 261 -1.50 -15.20 11.05
CA GLY A 261 -1.47 -15.38 12.49
C GLY A 261 -1.98 -14.17 13.27
N PRO A 262 -1.98 -14.28 14.61
CA PRO A 262 -2.55 -13.24 15.47
C PRO A 262 -1.81 -11.91 15.35
N LEU A 263 -0.50 -11.94 15.09
CA LEU A 263 0.35 -10.76 14.93
C LEU A 263 0.51 -10.31 13.47
N GLN A 264 -0.12 -10.99 12.50
CA GLN A 264 0.13 -10.79 11.06
C GLN A 264 1.63 -10.83 10.71
N THR A 265 2.27 -11.96 11.02
CA THR A 265 3.69 -12.19 10.73
C THR A 265 3.90 -12.37 9.23
N ALA A 266 4.65 -11.45 8.61
CA ALA A 266 4.89 -11.45 7.17
C ALA A 266 5.94 -12.50 6.73
N GLU A 267 5.91 -12.90 5.45
CA GLU A 267 6.92 -13.80 4.86
C GLU A 267 8.36 -13.31 5.07
N THR A 268 8.58 -11.99 5.12
CA THR A 268 9.90 -11.36 5.32
C THR A 268 10.55 -11.73 6.65
N ALA A 269 9.77 -12.13 7.66
CA ALA A 269 10.30 -12.59 8.94
C ALA A 269 11.09 -13.90 8.80
N TYR A 270 10.73 -14.74 7.83
CA TYR A 270 11.22 -16.11 7.69
C TYR A 270 12.50 -16.19 6.89
N ALA A 271 13.37 -17.12 7.29
CA ALA A 271 14.56 -17.44 6.52
C ALA A 271 14.16 -18.10 5.20
N ASN A 272 14.96 -17.88 4.14
CA ASN A 272 14.82 -18.58 2.87
C ASN A 272 13.44 -18.42 2.17
N ALA A 273 12.69 -17.34 2.48
CA ALA A 273 11.38 -17.06 1.88
C ALA A 273 11.48 -16.58 0.42
N ASP A 274 12.14 -15.45 0.20
CA ASP A 274 12.43 -14.88 -1.13
C ASP A 274 13.81 -14.20 -1.07
N PRO A 275 14.72 -14.45 -2.02
CA PRO A 275 16.06 -13.85 -2.02
C PRO A 275 16.06 -12.32 -2.15
N ASN A 276 14.94 -11.71 -2.55
CA ASN A 276 14.78 -10.26 -2.66
C ASN A 276 14.30 -9.60 -1.36
N TYR A 277 13.89 -10.37 -0.35
CA TYR A 277 13.51 -9.82 0.95
C TYR A 277 14.77 -9.37 1.70
N MET A 278 14.63 -8.28 2.46
CA MET A 278 15.73 -7.78 3.29
C MET A 278 16.04 -8.80 4.41
N PRO A 279 17.32 -9.13 4.65
CA PRO A 279 17.67 -10.15 5.63
C PRO A 279 17.55 -9.65 7.07
N GLU A 280 16.97 -10.48 7.95
CA GLU A 280 16.74 -10.17 9.36
C GLU A 280 17.68 -10.93 10.31
N LEU A 281 18.99 -10.68 10.16
CA LEU A 281 20.03 -11.39 10.90
C LEU A 281 20.43 -10.74 12.23
N ASN A 282 19.81 -9.62 12.58
CA ASN A 282 20.15 -8.83 13.76
C ASN A 282 19.42 -9.26 15.03
N VAL A 283 18.70 -10.40 15.07
CA VAL A 283 18.10 -11.00 16.28
C VAL A 283 18.60 -12.44 16.46
N PRO A 284 19.89 -12.65 16.81
CA PRO A 284 20.45 -13.99 17.00
C PRO A 284 19.93 -14.73 18.24
N GLU A 285 19.26 -14.04 19.18
CA GLU A 285 18.70 -14.63 20.40
C GLU A 285 17.45 -15.48 20.13
N MET A 286 16.74 -15.18 19.04
CA MET A 286 15.55 -15.90 18.60
C MET A 286 15.82 -16.64 17.30
N PHE A 287 15.42 -17.89 17.24
CA PHE A 287 15.64 -18.73 16.06
C PHE A 287 14.84 -18.19 14.87
N GLN A 288 15.48 -18.09 13.70
CA GLN A 288 14.79 -17.69 12.46
C GLN A 288 14.34 -18.95 11.73
N TYR A 289 13.04 -19.27 11.81
CA TYR A 289 12.47 -20.41 11.11
C TYR A 289 12.49 -20.21 9.59
N ASP A 290 12.74 -21.29 8.86
CA ASP A 290 12.62 -21.33 7.39
C ASP A 290 11.17 -21.12 6.95
N PHE A 291 10.98 -20.51 5.79
CA PHE A 291 9.67 -20.34 5.18
C PHE A 291 9.14 -21.66 4.62
N THR A 292 8.21 -22.27 5.35
CA THR A 292 7.51 -23.50 4.97
C THR A 292 6.04 -23.37 5.37
N ASP A 293 5.15 -24.15 4.76
CA ASP A 293 3.73 -24.15 5.13
C ASP A 293 3.51 -24.35 6.63
N TYR A 294 4.21 -25.32 7.24
CA TYR A 294 4.06 -25.57 8.68
C TYR A 294 4.54 -24.39 9.52
N ASN A 295 5.73 -23.84 9.23
CA ASN A 295 6.28 -22.74 10.02
C ASN A 295 5.47 -21.43 9.86
N PHE A 296 4.88 -21.22 8.69
CA PHE A 296 4.09 -20.03 8.42
C PHE A 296 2.67 -20.13 9.00
N TYR A 297 2.01 -21.29 8.89
CA TYR A 297 0.61 -21.46 9.31
C TYR A 297 0.44 -22.05 10.73
N ASP A 298 1.49 -22.54 11.38
CA ASP A 298 1.42 -22.88 12.80
C ASP A 298 1.37 -21.62 13.67
N VAL A 299 0.36 -21.51 14.52
CA VAL A 299 0.11 -20.31 15.34
C VAL A 299 1.23 -20.03 16.34
N GLY A 300 1.93 -21.06 16.83
CA GLY A 300 3.03 -20.92 17.78
C GLY A 300 4.27 -20.35 17.11
N ILE A 301 4.67 -20.96 15.98
CA ILE A 301 5.80 -20.48 15.17
C ILE A 301 5.50 -19.09 14.59
N SER A 302 4.29 -18.87 14.07
CA SER A 302 3.87 -17.56 13.57
C SER A 302 3.99 -16.47 14.65
N THR A 303 3.60 -16.76 15.89
CA THR A 303 3.74 -15.82 17.02
C THR A 303 5.20 -15.57 17.39
N HIS A 304 6.02 -16.64 17.46
CA HIS A 304 7.47 -16.55 17.69
C HIS A 304 8.13 -15.63 16.66
N MET A 305 7.85 -15.90 15.38
CA MET A 305 8.43 -15.16 14.25
C MET A 305 7.93 -13.73 14.19
N GLY A 306 6.68 -13.45 14.57
CA GLY A 306 6.15 -12.10 14.69
C GLY A 306 6.88 -11.27 15.75
N ILE A 307 7.13 -11.85 16.92
CA ILE A 307 7.93 -11.18 17.98
C ILE A 307 9.36 -10.96 17.50
N ARG A 308 9.98 -11.96 16.87
CA ARG A 308 11.34 -11.84 16.29
C ARG A 308 11.42 -10.72 15.24
N HIS A 309 10.44 -10.67 14.33
CA HIS A 309 10.32 -9.68 13.26
C HIS A 309 10.14 -8.26 13.82
N PHE A 310 9.30 -8.11 14.84
CA PHE A 310 9.18 -6.84 15.56
C PHE A 310 10.51 -6.42 16.19
N LEU A 311 11.23 -7.34 16.84
CA LEU A 311 12.53 -7.05 17.45
C LEU A 311 13.61 -6.69 16.42
N HIS A 312 13.53 -7.25 15.19
CA HIS A 312 14.41 -6.85 14.09
C HIS A 312 14.29 -5.33 13.84
N PHE A 313 13.08 -4.83 13.68
CA PHE A 313 12.83 -3.40 13.49
C PHE A 313 13.09 -2.57 14.74
N ALA A 314 12.83 -3.11 15.94
CA ALA A 314 13.14 -2.42 17.17
C ALA A 314 14.65 -2.20 17.35
N ARG A 315 15.50 -3.13 16.92
CA ARG A 315 16.95 -2.91 16.90
C ARG A 315 17.37 -1.85 15.90
N LEU A 316 16.76 -1.83 14.71
CA LEU A 316 17.00 -0.75 13.74
C LEU A 316 16.58 0.61 14.33
N ALA A 317 15.45 0.67 15.05
CA ALA A 317 15.00 1.88 15.70
C ALA A 317 15.92 2.30 16.87
N GLN A 318 16.45 1.35 17.64
CA GLN A 318 17.33 1.59 18.79
C GLN A 318 18.65 2.30 18.42
N GLU A 319 19.06 2.27 17.15
CA GLU A 319 20.23 3.02 16.66
C GLU A 319 20.03 4.55 16.71
N LYS A 320 18.78 5.02 16.71
CA LYS A 320 18.43 6.45 16.60
C LYS A 320 17.43 6.93 17.65
N TYR A 321 16.60 6.03 18.16
CA TYR A 321 15.50 6.32 19.07
C TYR A 321 15.75 5.74 20.46
N SER A 322 15.04 6.29 21.45
CA SER A 322 15.14 5.86 22.85
C SER A 322 13.76 5.83 23.52
N GLY A 323 13.66 5.12 24.64
CA GLY A 323 12.41 4.96 25.38
C GLY A 323 11.29 4.43 24.50
N LYS A 324 10.10 5.03 24.59
CA LYS A 324 8.91 4.61 23.82
C LYS A 324 9.10 4.61 22.31
N ASP A 325 9.98 5.47 21.80
CA ASP A 325 10.10 5.66 20.35
C ASP A 325 10.79 4.46 19.68
N ILE A 326 11.53 3.64 20.43
CA ILE A 326 12.06 2.36 19.94
C ILE A 326 10.89 1.46 19.49
N ALA A 327 9.95 1.18 20.39
CA ALA A 327 8.80 0.32 20.06
C ALA A 327 7.84 1.00 19.07
N ARG A 328 7.67 2.33 19.15
CA ARG A 328 6.80 3.09 18.24
C ARG A 328 7.27 3.02 16.79
N HIS A 329 8.57 3.23 16.54
CA HIS A 329 9.15 3.13 15.20
C HIS A 329 9.35 1.67 14.76
N ALA A 330 9.59 0.75 15.69
CA ALA A 330 9.60 -0.69 15.38
C ALA A 330 8.27 -1.16 14.79
N LEU A 331 7.14 -0.70 15.32
CA LEU A 331 5.81 -0.97 14.78
C LEU A 331 5.64 -0.42 13.35
N MET A 332 6.27 0.71 13.02
CA MET A 332 6.28 1.21 11.63
C MET A 332 7.09 0.30 10.71
N GLY A 333 8.25 -0.15 11.18
CA GLY A 333 9.06 -1.15 10.48
C GLY A 333 8.28 -2.43 10.23
N PHE A 334 7.66 -2.97 11.27
CA PHE A 334 6.85 -4.19 11.21
C PHE A 334 5.72 -4.08 10.17
N ASN A 335 5.02 -2.95 10.13
CA ASN A 335 3.90 -2.77 9.21
C ASN A 335 4.30 -2.42 7.77
N THR A 336 5.40 -1.68 7.59
CA THR A 336 5.71 -1.01 6.31
C THR A 336 7.03 -1.44 5.68
N GLY A 337 7.86 -2.17 6.42
CA GLY A 337 9.25 -2.48 6.09
C GLY A 337 10.24 -1.38 6.48
N TRP A 338 9.78 -0.22 6.96
CA TRP A 338 10.65 0.93 7.26
C TRP A 338 10.30 1.57 8.61
N ILE A 339 11.30 1.75 9.46
CA ILE A 339 11.12 2.39 10.79
C ILE A 339 10.78 3.89 10.70
N ASP A 340 11.11 4.50 9.56
CA ASP A 340 10.91 5.92 9.25
C ASP A 340 10.13 6.07 7.93
N GLY A 341 9.50 7.22 7.72
CA GLY A 341 8.83 7.58 6.46
C GLY A 341 7.31 7.42 6.46
N SER A 342 6.73 6.86 7.53
CA SER A 342 5.29 6.96 7.79
C SER A 342 4.92 8.38 8.23
N ASP A 343 3.78 8.86 7.76
CA ASP A 343 3.22 10.12 8.26
C ASP A 343 2.74 9.97 9.70
N GLU A 344 2.79 11.06 10.46
CA GLU A 344 2.43 11.05 11.89
C GLU A 344 0.99 10.58 12.13
N ALA A 345 0.06 10.82 11.20
CA ALA A 345 -1.31 10.33 11.34
C ALA A 345 -1.38 8.80 11.24
N TRP A 346 -0.58 8.17 10.38
CA TRP A 346 -0.44 6.72 10.36
C TRP A 346 0.25 6.17 11.61
N ILE A 347 1.31 6.82 12.10
CA ILE A 347 1.98 6.39 13.33
C ILE A 347 0.98 6.40 14.51
N VAL A 348 0.14 7.44 14.61
CA VAL A 348 -0.93 7.51 15.61
C VAL A 348 -1.95 6.38 15.44
N ARG A 349 -2.45 6.17 14.22
CA ARG A 349 -3.50 5.17 13.92
C ARG A 349 -3.05 3.71 13.98
N TYR A 350 -1.74 3.48 14.03
CA TYR A 350 -1.18 2.14 14.06
C TYR A 350 -0.35 1.90 15.32
N ALA A 351 0.73 2.64 15.55
CA ALA A 351 1.64 2.38 16.66
C ALA A 351 1.06 2.84 18.00
N ASP A 352 0.56 4.09 18.07
CA ASP A 352 -0.02 4.60 19.32
C ASP A 352 -1.34 3.88 19.64
N GLU A 353 -2.12 3.54 18.61
CA GLU A 353 -3.30 2.68 18.75
C GLU A 353 -2.95 1.30 19.32
N THR A 354 -1.91 0.65 18.80
CA THR A 354 -1.41 -0.64 19.32
C THR A 354 -1.09 -0.56 20.81
N ALA A 355 -0.36 0.48 21.23
CA ALA A 355 -0.04 0.71 22.63
C ALA A 355 -1.30 0.97 23.48
N ALA A 356 -2.27 1.73 22.97
CA ALA A 356 -3.53 1.98 23.68
C ALA A 356 -4.36 0.69 23.87
N LEU A 357 -4.51 -0.10 22.80
CA LEU A 357 -5.23 -1.37 22.80
C LEU A 357 -4.60 -2.35 23.78
N GLY A 358 -3.27 -2.46 23.78
CA GLY A 358 -2.54 -3.29 24.72
C GLY A 358 -2.76 -2.88 26.18
N ALA A 359 -2.72 -1.58 26.44
CA ALA A 359 -2.94 -1.04 27.78
C ALA A 359 -4.34 -1.32 28.33
N TRP A 360 -5.35 -1.45 27.47
CA TRP A 360 -6.71 -1.81 27.88
C TRP A 360 -6.74 -3.16 28.61
N TYR A 361 -6.01 -4.16 28.12
CA TYR A 361 -5.99 -5.50 28.75
C TYR A 361 -5.42 -5.45 30.18
N LEU A 362 -4.33 -4.72 30.37
CA LEU A 362 -3.68 -4.59 31.67
C LEU A 362 -4.53 -3.76 32.65
N LYS A 363 -5.08 -2.64 32.20
CA LYS A 363 -5.88 -1.72 33.03
C LYS A 363 -7.21 -2.33 33.46
N ASN A 364 -7.78 -3.25 32.68
CA ASN A 364 -9.12 -3.82 32.91
C ASN A 364 -9.10 -5.30 33.33
N ASN A 365 -7.94 -5.85 33.70
CA ASN A 365 -7.79 -7.24 34.17
C ASN A 365 -8.19 -8.31 33.13
N HIS A 366 -7.97 -8.03 31.85
CA HIS A 366 -8.25 -8.95 30.74
C HIS A 366 -6.99 -9.67 30.24
N MET A 367 -6.01 -9.89 31.12
CA MET A 367 -4.71 -10.46 30.74
C MET A 367 -4.75 -11.96 30.46
N SER A 368 -5.84 -12.67 30.78
CA SER A 368 -5.91 -14.14 30.64
C SER A 368 -7.29 -14.70 30.25
N ASP A 369 -8.32 -13.87 30.22
CA ASP A 369 -9.67 -14.28 29.85
C ASP A 369 -9.91 -14.21 28.33
N ASP A 370 -11.15 -14.46 27.92
CA ASP A 370 -11.55 -14.43 26.51
C ASP A 370 -11.98 -13.04 26.01
N GLU A 371 -11.91 -12.00 26.85
CA GLU A 371 -12.32 -10.64 26.50
C GLU A 371 -11.31 -9.98 25.55
N PHE A 372 -11.80 -9.17 24.62
CA PHE A 372 -10.98 -8.41 23.69
C PHE A 372 -11.57 -7.05 23.35
N THR A 373 -10.70 -6.14 22.94
CA THR A 373 -11.04 -4.84 22.34
C THR A 373 -10.69 -4.84 20.85
N TRP A 374 -10.85 -3.72 20.14
CA TRP A 374 -10.61 -3.61 18.70
C TRP A 374 -10.16 -2.19 18.32
N ASP A 375 -9.57 -2.05 17.14
CA ASP A 375 -9.18 -0.75 16.58
C ASP A 375 -10.34 0.25 16.64
N THR A 376 -10.08 1.46 17.14
CA THR A 376 -11.08 2.54 17.33
C THR A 376 -12.16 2.29 18.40
N ASP A 377 -12.07 1.23 19.22
CA ASP A 377 -13.01 0.98 20.31
C ASP A 377 -13.08 2.18 21.29
N PRO A 378 -14.25 2.80 21.51
CA PRO A 378 -14.39 3.97 22.38
C PRO A 378 -14.11 3.67 23.86
N ARG A 379 -14.06 2.39 24.27
CA ARG A 379 -13.71 1.98 25.64
C ARG A 379 -12.22 2.13 25.94
N VAL A 380 -11.39 2.30 24.92
CA VAL A 380 -9.91 2.33 25.04
C VAL A 380 -9.43 3.76 25.29
N ASP A 381 -8.67 3.94 26.36
CA ASP A 381 -8.01 5.21 26.71
C ASP A 381 -6.72 5.41 25.88
N ARG A 382 -6.73 6.46 25.05
CA ARG A 382 -5.65 6.82 24.11
C ARG A 382 -4.87 8.07 24.53
N SER A 383 -5.10 8.59 25.74
CA SER A 383 -4.53 9.89 26.17
C SER A 383 -3.01 9.85 26.40
N ASN A 384 -2.50 8.76 26.97
CA ASN A 384 -1.08 8.49 27.14
C ASN A 384 -0.81 6.99 26.92
N PRO A 385 -0.86 6.53 25.66
CA PRO A 385 -0.92 5.10 25.36
C PRO A 385 0.37 4.37 25.74
N TRP A 386 1.50 5.08 25.78
CA TRP A 386 2.81 4.50 26.09
C TRP A 386 3.15 4.45 27.60
N GLY A 387 2.40 5.16 28.45
CA GLY A 387 2.78 5.38 29.84
C GLY A 387 2.81 4.13 30.72
N ILE A 388 2.13 3.04 30.33
CA ILE A 388 2.14 1.79 31.11
C ILE A 388 3.34 0.89 30.79
N TYR A 389 4.12 1.18 29.75
CA TYR A 389 5.16 0.28 29.25
C TYR A 389 6.54 0.55 29.83
N TYR A 390 6.77 1.77 30.32
CA TYR A 390 8.06 2.26 30.80
C TYR A 390 8.00 2.73 32.25
#